data_AF-A0A5K0WBA5-F1
#
_entry.id   AF-A0A5K0WBA5-F1
#
_cell.length_a   1.000
_cell.length_b   1.000
_cell.length_c   1.000
_cell.angle_alpha   90.00
_cell.angle_beta   90.00
_cell.angle_gamma   90.00
#
_symmetry.space_group_name_H-M   'P 1'
#
loop_
_entity.id
_entity.type
_entity.pdbx_description
1 polymer ?
#
loop_
_entity_poly.entity_id
_entity_poly.type
_entity_poly.pdbx_seq_one_letter_code
_entity_poly.pdbx_strand_id
1 'polypeptide(L)'
;SSLFINCGGPAYTSIDGRKYEADMDARGESFFVNHDTWAMSSSGMFMDIGSGTYLVSNTSTLSMKADPTLYTKARISPTTMTYYGLCLQNGNYTVELHFAELMFTNGPTFTSIGERIFDIYIQ
;
A
#
# COMPACT_ATOMS: atom_id res chain seq x y z
N SER A 1 16.48 -1.38 -14.50
CA SER A 1 16.28 -0.98 -13.10
C SER A 1 14.95 -1.57 -12.63
N SER A 2 14.82 -1.92 -11.36
CA SER A 2 13.57 -2.42 -10.78
C SER A 2 13.31 -1.70 -9.47
N LEU A 3 12.06 -1.35 -9.22
CA LEU A 3 11.61 -0.70 -8.01
C LEU A 3 10.50 -1.56 -7.40
N PHE A 4 10.66 -1.92 -6.13
CA PHE A 4 9.69 -2.71 -5.38
C PHE A 4 9.42 -1.98 -4.07
N ILE A 5 8.16 -1.66 -3.79
CA ILE A 5 7.76 -0.89 -2.61
C ILE A 5 6.78 -1.73 -1.80
N ASN A 6 7.06 -1.93 -0.51
CA ASN A 6 6.15 -2.60 0.40
C ASN A 6 5.22 -1.57 1.04
N CYS A 7 4.14 -1.21 0.34
CA CYS A 7 3.18 -0.17 0.73
C CYS A 7 2.66 -0.38 2.16
N GLY A 8 2.97 0.54 3.07
CA GLY A 8 2.61 0.46 4.49
C GLY A 8 3.36 -0.58 5.32
N GLY A 9 4.40 -1.21 4.77
CA GLY A 9 5.16 -2.30 5.38
C GLY A 9 6.66 -2.01 5.51
N PRO A 10 7.38 -2.80 6.33
CA PRO A 10 8.83 -2.72 6.45
C PRO A 10 9.53 -3.22 5.18
N ALA A 11 10.83 -2.97 5.07
CA ALA A 11 11.65 -3.58 4.02
C ALA A 11 11.50 -5.11 4.07
N TYR A 12 11.33 -5.72 2.91
CA TYR A 12 10.95 -7.13 2.79
C TYR A 12 11.70 -7.78 1.63
N THR A 13 12.11 -9.04 1.79
CA THR A 13 12.65 -9.84 0.69
C THR A 13 11.70 -10.99 0.42
N SER A 14 11.11 -11.01 -0.77
CA SER A 14 10.16 -12.04 -1.18
C SER A 14 10.84 -13.39 -1.41
N ILE A 15 10.02 -14.43 -1.47
CA ILE A 15 10.47 -15.82 -1.68
C ILE A 15 11.27 -15.98 -2.99
N ASP A 16 10.95 -15.18 -4.01
CA ASP A 16 11.67 -15.15 -5.30
C ASP A 16 12.86 -14.17 -5.33
N GLY A 17 13.21 -13.58 -4.18
CA GLY A 17 14.42 -12.77 -4.01
C GLY A 17 14.29 -11.29 -4.37
N ARG A 18 13.09 -10.78 -4.68
CA ARG A 18 12.88 -9.33 -4.88
C ARG A 18 12.99 -8.61 -3.53
N LYS A 19 13.68 -7.47 -3.54
CA LYS A 19 13.89 -6.64 -2.35
C LYS A 19 12.96 -5.44 -2.40
N TYR A 20 11.95 -5.45 -1.55
CA TYR A 20 11.01 -4.36 -1.37
C TYR A 20 11.57 -3.34 -0.38
N GLU A 21 11.52 -2.08 -0.77
CA GLU A 21 11.79 -0.94 0.09
C GLU A 21 10.65 -0.72 1.07
N ALA A 22 10.98 -0.19 2.25
CA ALA A 22 10.03 0.06 3.32
C ALA A 22 9.18 1.29 3.02
N ASP A 23 7.87 1.19 3.18
CA ASP A 23 6.97 2.33 3.26
C ASP A 23 6.32 2.34 4.64
N MET A 24 7.00 2.94 5.62
CA MET A 24 6.53 3.00 7.01
C MET A 24 6.31 4.42 7.51
N ASP A 25 6.39 5.43 6.65
CA ASP A 25 6.19 6.82 7.02
C ASP A 25 4.75 7.04 7.51
N ALA A 26 4.55 7.03 8.82
CA ALA A 26 3.24 7.23 9.43
C ALA A 26 2.79 8.71 9.43
N ARG A 27 3.29 9.50 8.48
CA ARG A 27 2.81 10.87 8.26
C ARG A 27 1.32 10.78 7.93
N GLY A 28 0.56 11.69 8.51
CA GLY A 28 -0.89 11.58 8.66
C GLY A 28 -1.68 11.95 7.40
N GLU A 29 -2.56 12.92 7.57
CA GLU A 29 -3.64 13.31 6.66
C GLU A 29 -3.19 13.57 5.23
N SER A 30 -2.38 14.61 5.04
CA SER A 30 -1.87 14.98 3.72
C SER A 30 -0.38 15.26 3.82
N PHE A 31 0.41 14.58 3.01
CA PHE A 31 1.85 14.73 3.05
C PHE A 31 2.51 14.30 1.74
N PHE A 32 3.73 14.76 1.59
CA PHE A 32 4.68 14.30 0.58
C PHE A 32 5.93 13.80 1.30
N VAL A 33 6.46 12.65 0.86
CA VAL A 33 7.71 12.08 1.34
C VAL A 33 8.58 11.69 0.17
N ASN A 34 9.87 11.96 0.29
CA ASN A 34 10.88 11.65 -0.72
C ASN A 34 11.89 10.66 -0.14
N HIS A 35 12.14 9.59 -0.87
CA HIS A 35 13.25 8.65 -0.66
C HIS A 35 14.27 8.79 -1.79
N ASP A 36 15.31 7.96 -1.77
CA ASP A 36 16.41 8.05 -2.76
C ASP A 36 15.97 7.64 -4.17
N THR A 37 15.11 6.62 -4.28
CA THR A 37 14.71 5.98 -5.54
C THR A 37 13.22 6.15 -5.86
N TRP A 38 12.42 6.58 -4.89
CA TRP A 38 10.99 6.79 -5.05
C TRP A 38 10.47 7.89 -4.11
N ALA A 39 9.27 8.39 -4.37
CA ALA A 39 8.56 9.32 -3.50
C ALA A 39 7.09 8.94 -3.42
N MET A 40 6.37 9.50 -2.46
CA MET A 40 4.93 9.30 -2.35
C MET A 40 4.22 10.55 -1.84
N SER A 41 3.02 10.76 -2.37
CA SER A 41 2.07 11.74 -1.85
C SER A 41 0.76 11.08 -1.44
N SER A 42 0.20 11.52 -0.31
CA SER A 42 -1.15 11.20 0.14
C SER A 42 -1.93 12.48 0.37
N SER A 43 -3.24 12.46 0.09
CA SER A 43 -4.14 13.57 0.30
C SER A 43 -5.40 13.18 1.08
N GLY A 44 -6.02 14.17 1.71
CA GLY A 44 -7.28 14.03 2.43
C GLY A 44 -7.12 13.86 3.93
N MET A 45 -8.22 13.57 4.62
CA MET A 45 -8.29 13.31 6.07
C MET A 45 -9.48 12.40 6.33
N PHE A 46 -9.33 11.39 7.19
CA PHE A 46 -10.48 10.61 7.66
C PHE A 46 -11.22 11.43 8.74
N MET A 47 -12.48 11.79 8.50
CA MET A 47 -13.24 12.68 9.41
C MET A 47 -13.61 12.02 10.76
N ASP A 48 -13.82 10.71 10.78
CA ASP A 48 -14.30 9.98 11.97
C ASP A 48 -13.20 9.22 12.73
N ILE A 49 -11.94 9.36 12.32
CA ILE A 49 -10.81 8.62 12.90
C ILE A 49 -9.78 9.64 13.41
N GLY A 50 -9.96 10.11 14.65
CA GLY A 50 -9.01 11.00 15.31
C GLY A 50 -7.59 10.43 15.24
N SER A 51 -6.64 11.21 14.70
CA SER A 51 -5.27 10.77 14.34
C SER A 51 -5.21 9.31 13.87
N GLY A 52 -6.06 8.94 12.91
CA GLY A 52 -6.11 7.59 12.39
C GLY A 52 -4.76 7.14 11.85
N THR A 53 -4.40 5.89 12.07
CA THR A 53 -3.21 5.29 11.49
C THR A 53 -3.43 5.09 10.00
N TYR A 54 -2.61 5.72 9.15
CA TYR A 54 -2.64 5.57 7.68
C TYR A 54 -1.96 4.27 7.20
N LEU A 55 -1.56 3.44 8.17
CA LEU A 55 -0.99 2.11 7.99
C LEU A 55 -1.94 1.11 8.62
N VAL A 56 -2.40 0.14 7.83
CA VAL A 56 -3.32 -0.90 8.29
C VAL A 56 -2.62 -2.26 8.27
N SER A 57 -3.00 -3.11 9.21
CA SER A 57 -2.61 -4.51 9.26
C SER A 57 -3.84 -5.39 9.09
N ASN A 58 -3.67 -6.57 8.51
CA ASN A 58 -4.74 -7.52 8.29
C ASN A 58 -5.41 -7.92 9.61
N THR A 59 -6.74 -7.88 9.64
CA THR A 59 -7.54 -8.30 10.81
C THR A 59 -7.97 -9.75 10.73
N SER A 60 -7.85 -10.39 9.56
CA SER A 60 -8.22 -11.79 9.33
C SER A 60 -7.10 -12.61 8.68
N THR A 61 -7.29 -13.93 8.70
CA THR A 61 -6.43 -14.88 7.98
C THR A 61 -6.51 -14.64 6.47
N LEU A 62 -5.37 -14.35 5.85
CA LEU A 62 -5.24 -14.28 4.40
C LEU A 62 -5.30 -15.70 3.81
N SER A 63 -6.09 -15.89 2.76
CA SER A 63 -6.21 -17.18 2.05
C SER A 63 -5.11 -17.40 1.00
N MET A 64 -4.14 -16.49 0.90
CA MET A 64 -3.07 -16.55 -0.09
C MET A 64 -2.01 -17.60 0.28
N LYS A 65 -1.70 -18.48 -0.68
CA LYS A 65 -0.75 -19.59 -0.50
C LYS A 65 0.72 -19.24 -0.78
N ALA A 66 0.97 -18.19 -1.56
CA ALA A 66 2.32 -17.77 -1.94
C ALA A 66 2.62 -16.40 -1.35
N ASP A 67 3.64 -16.34 -0.49
CA ASP A 67 4.15 -15.15 0.18
C ASP A 67 3.09 -14.27 0.89
N PRO A 68 2.44 -14.79 1.95
CA PRO A 68 1.40 -14.04 2.66
C PRO A 68 1.94 -12.77 3.34
N THR A 69 3.24 -12.68 3.60
CA THR A 69 3.88 -11.58 4.35
C THR A 69 3.64 -10.24 3.66
N LEU A 70 3.81 -10.18 2.33
CA LEU A 70 3.63 -8.97 1.54
C LEU A 70 2.20 -8.41 1.60
N TYR A 71 1.21 -9.26 1.89
CA TYR A 71 -0.20 -8.89 1.89
C TYR A 71 -0.78 -8.68 3.30
N THR A 72 0.07 -8.60 4.34
CA THR A 72 -0.38 -8.38 5.73
C THR A 72 -0.55 -6.91 6.09
N LYS A 73 0.07 -6.00 5.33
CA LYS A 73 0.05 -4.57 5.59
C LYS A 73 -0.27 -3.79 4.33
N ALA A 74 -0.88 -2.62 4.51
CA ALA A 74 -1.13 -1.68 3.44
C ALA A 74 -1.07 -0.25 3.96
N ARG A 75 -0.68 0.69 3.10
CA ARG A 75 -0.96 2.11 3.28
C ARG A 75 -2.34 2.42 2.72
N ILE A 76 -3.08 3.25 3.44
CA ILE A 76 -4.38 3.77 3.00
C ILE A 76 -4.32 5.29 2.82
N SER A 77 -5.14 5.80 1.92
CA SER A 77 -5.36 7.23 1.72
C SER A 77 -6.87 7.54 1.69
N PRO A 78 -7.32 8.65 2.30
CA PRO A 78 -8.71 9.08 2.25
C PRO A 78 -9.19 9.46 0.84
N THR A 79 -8.35 10.12 0.03
CA THR A 79 -8.75 10.63 -1.28
C THR A 79 -7.86 10.16 -2.42
N THR A 80 -6.57 10.49 -2.39
CA THR A 80 -5.63 10.06 -3.44
C THR A 80 -4.27 9.67 -2.86
N MET A 81 -3.63 8.71 -3.49
CA MET A 81 -2.27 8.28 -3.19
C MET A 81 -1.52 8.10 -4.51
N THR A 82 -0.28 8.59 -4.54
CA THR A 82 0.56 8.49 -5.74
C THR A 82 1.97 8.10 -5.33
N TYR A 83 2.48 7.04 -5.95
CA TYR A 83 3.88 6.64 -5.85
C TYR A 83 4.63 7.13 -7.09
N TYR A 84 5.81 7.66 -6.88
CA TYR A 84 6.68 8.18 -7.93
C TYR A 84 7.96 7.33 -7.97
N GLY A 85 8.25 6.72 -9.12
CA GLY A 85 9.59 6.17 -9.37
C GLY A 85 10.52 7.28 -9.82
N LEU A 86 11.60 7.53 -9.08
CA LEU A 86 12.54 8.61 -9.39
C LEU A 86 13.69 8.10 -10.27
N CYS A 87 14.21 8.98 -11.12
CA CYS A 87 15.39 8.71 -11.94
C CYS A 87 15.28 7.47 -12.86
N LEU A 88 14.04 7.06 -13.19
CA LEU A 88 13.78 6.00 -14.16
C LEU A 88 14.25 6.44 -15.55
N GLN A 89 14.98 5.57 -16.24
CA GLN A 89 15.46 5.83 -17.60
C GLN A 89 14.32 5.69 -18.61
N ASN A 90 14.43 6.34 -19.76
CA ASN A 90 13.44 6.16 -20.82
C ASN A 90 13.43 4.69 -21.28
N GLY A 91 12.24 4.08 -21.31
CA GLY A 91 12.09 2.69 -21.70
C GLY A 91 10.70 2.14 -21.38
N ASN A 92 10.49 0.88 -21.71
CA ASN A 92 9.25 0.17 -21.39
C ASN A 92 9.36 -0.44 -19.99
N TYR A 93 8.31 -0.26 -19.19
CA TYR A 93 8.22 -0.78 -17.84
C TYR A 93 7.03 -1.70 -17.69
N THR A 94 7.22 -2.81 -16.99
CA THR A 94 6.13 -3.63 -16.47
C THR A 94 5.80 -3.15 -15.07
N VAL A 95 4.54 -2.75 -14.85
CA VAL A 95 4.05 -2.33 -13.54
C VAL A 95 3.19 -3.46 -12.98
N GLU A 96 3.62 -4.03 -11.85
CA GLU A 96 2.89 -5.05 -11.10
C GLU A 96 2.30 -4.42 -9.85
N LEU A 97 0.97 -4.46 -9.70
CA LEU A 97 0.25 -3.91 -8.56
C LEU A 97 -0.36 -5.04 -7.74
N HIS A 98 -0.09 -5.01 -6.43
CA HIS A 98 -0.55 -6.01 -5.47
C HIS A 98 -1.68 -5.44 -4.62
N PHE A 99 -2.84 -6.10 -4.62
CA PHE A 99 -4.02 -5.69 -3.86
C PHE A 99 -4.48 -6.80 -2.91
N ALA A 100 -4.86 -6.40 -1.70
CA ALA A 100 -5.50 -7.24 -0.70
C ALA A 100 -6.49 -6.41 0.13
N GLU A 101 -7.67 -6.96 0.41
CA GLU A 101 -8.61 -6.34 1.36
C GLU A 101 -8.23 -6.81 2.78
N LEU A 102 -7.89 -5.85 3.65
CA LEU A 102 -7.32 -6.10 4.98
C LEU A 102 -8.28 -5.76 6.12
N MET A 103 -9.35 -5.00 5.85
CA MET A 103 -10.25 -4.46 6.86
C MET A 103 -11.65 -5.06 6.74
N PHE A 104 -12.16 -5.21 5.51
CA PHE A 104 -13.50 -5.75 5.27
C PHE A 104 -13.46 -7.27 5.13
N THR A 105 -14.20 -7.97 6.01
CA THR A 105 -14.18 -9.44 6.08
C THR A 105 -15.57 -10.01 5.86
N ASN A 106 -15.66 -11.05 5.03
CA ASN A 106 -16.89 -11.83 4.80
C ASN A 106 -17.06 -12.93 5.86
N GLY A 107 -16.97 -12.56 7.15
CA GLY A 107 -17.18 -13.47 8.28
C GLY A 107 -18.67 -13.60 8.66
N PRO A 108 -19.04 -14.64 9.43
CA PRO A 108 -20.43 -14.86 9.88
C PRO A 108 -20.98 -13.73 10.78
N THR A 109 -20.12 -12.82 11.23
CA THR A 109 -20.48 -11.65 12.03
C THR A 109 -21.01 -10.48 11.20
N PHE A 110 -21.00 -10.54 9.85
CA PHE A 110 -21.43 -9.45 8.95
C PHE A 110 -20.88 -8.07 9.35
N THR A 111 -19.70 -8.01 9.96
CA THR A 111 -19.15 -6.80 10.57
C THR A 111 -18.64 -5.78 9.55
N SER A 112 -18.63 -6.09 8.26
CA SER A 112 -18.41 -5.08 7.22
C SER A 112 -19.16 -5.40 5.92
N ILE A 113 -20.12 -4.56 5.57
CA ILE A 113 -20.71 -4.44 4.22
C ILE A 113 -19.84 -3.46 3.40
N GLY A 114 -18.53 -3.49 3.63
CA GLY A 114 -17.62 -2.49 3.08
C GLY A 114 -17.19 -2.86 1.68
N GLU A 115 -17.42 -1.96 0.73
CA GLU A 115 -16.89 -2.04 -0.63
C GLU A 115 -15.85 -0.93 -0.81
N ARG A 116 -14.74 -1.24 -1.48
CA ARG A 116 -13.73 -0.24 -1.90
C ARG A 116 -13.67 -0.21 -3.41
N ILE A 117 -14.00 0.94 -3.98
CA ILE A 117 -13.90 1.21 -5.41
C ILE A 117 -12.90 2.35 -5.58
N PHE A 118 -11.92 2.17 -6.44
CA PHE A 118 -10.91 3.17 -6.75
C PHE A 118 -10.42 3.00 -8.20
N ASP A 119 -9.96 4.09 -8.77
CA ASP A 119 -9.36 4.12 -10.10
C ASP A 119 -7.83 4.07 -10.01
N ILE A 120 -7.20 3.47 -11.02
CA ILE A 120 -5.75 3.38 -11.13
C ILE A 120 -5.31 4.16 -12.37
N TYR A 121 -4.35 5.08 -12.18
CA TYR A 121 -3.71 5.81 -13.25
C TYR A 121 -2.20 5.57 -13.22
N ILE A 122 -1.62 5.28 -14.39
CA ILE A 122 -0.19 5.02 -14.59
C ILE A 122 0.31 5.96 -15.69
N GLN A 123 1.43 6.64 -15.45
CA GLN A 123 2.04 7.63 -16.36
C GLN A 123 3.44 7.19 -16.80
#